data_AF-A0A832KCX5-F1
#
_entry.id   AF-A0A832KCX5-F1
#
_cell.length_a   1.000
_cell.length_b   1.000
_cell.length_c   1.000
_cell.angle_alpha   90.00
_cell.angle_beta   90.00
_cell.angle_gamma   90.00
#
_symmetry.space_group_name_H-M   'P 1'
#
loop_
_entity.id
_entity.type
_entity.pdbx_description
1 polymer ?
#
loop_
_entity_poly.entity_id
_entity_poly.type
_entity_poly.pdbx_seq_one_letter_code
_entity_poly.pdbx_strand_id
1 'polypeptide(L)'
;MTSPLSLHVKRISRVLRDGAEDQVEDAMERFEAAGKLYDALLSKIIVSSFDLPRAYETALEMFGSPKVRFAAVDGSQDRRLVAGLAVFWGGAYAATGVIEFKPNLPPRIRYDTGFMEHGKGVSSCIPLYLDKVEAVDQSIKAFEEPGRVTVSKPLTEQGVIDNSSIADWVMTFSELYLAYKLVEDMDVKVLLLDRSLSGTQTSLMYDTSHKDRWRMGSAIHGLEVDGRPLDVNEMAFGRHYIANPRLGIPPPRGDYIRYAVIYLLQRCGRPLSLEEIGRELGLETDDRFRVLERAVREAVEEGYIEEHGDRYSIAPAYIGAWMRVKRLVLSIAHRLFEEDVENPLKIETPGGFKWLTTLDLSLLSLYTLYMLIEECWRRRVLLIGLAKDTTARD
;
A
#
# COMPACT_ATOMS: atom_id res chain seq x y z
N MET A 1 50.05 21.11 37.95
CA MET A 1 49.78 20.84 36.51
C MET A 1 48.54 19.96 36.43
N THR A 2 47.48 20.41 35.76
CA THR A 2 46.24 19.63 35.58
C THR A 2 46.46 18.50 34.59
N SER A 3 46.07 17.28 34.96
CA SER A 3 46.17 16.09 34.10
C SER A 3 45.44 16.31 32.76
N PRO A 4 46.01 15.88 31.62
CA PRO A 4 45.36 15.93 30.31
C PRO A 4 43.96 15.29 30.28
N LEU A 5 43.73 14.29 31.13
CA LEU A 5 42.44 13.62 31.29
C LEU A 5 41.39 14.55 31.92
N SER A 6 41.79 15.38 32.89
CA SER A 6 40.92 16.37 33.52
C SER A 6 40.49 17.47 32.56
N LEU A 7 41.38 17.88 31.64
CA LEU A 7 41.06 18.84 30.59
C LEU A 7 40.08 18.26 29.56
N HIS A 8 40.26 16.99 29.16
CA HIS A 8 39.34 16.31 28.25
C HIS A 8 37.95 16.13 28.87
N VAL A 9 37.86 15.70 30.13
CA VAL A 9 36.56 15.56 30.82
C VAL A 9 35.86 16.91 30.92
N LYS A 10 36.56 17.99 31.30
CA LYS A 10 35.97 19.35 31.34
C LYS A 10 35.48 19.82 29.97
N ARG A 11 36.21 19.52 28.90
CA ARG A 11 35.78 19.83 27.53
C ARG A 11 34.53 19.06 27.16
N ILE A 12 34.47 17.76 27.43
CA ILE A 12 33.29 16.92 27.14
C ILE A 12 32.06 17.41 27.92
N SER A 13 32.20 17.67 29.22
CA SER A 13 31.10 18.20 30.04
C SER A 13 30.59 19.55 29.54
N ARG A 14 31.50 20.43 29.08
CA ARG A 14 31.11 21.71 28.48
C ARG A 14 30.38 21.52 27.16
N VAL A 15 30.93 20.74 26.24
CA VAL A 15 30.30 20.48 24.94
C VAL A 15 28.92 19.82 25.09
N LEU A 16 28.77 18.88 26.03
CA LEU A 16 27.47 18.26 26.32
C LEU A 16 26.47 19.25 26.90
N ARG A 17 26.92 20.12 27.81
CA ARG A 17 26.06 21.13 28.42
C ARG A 17 25.64 22.18 27.41
N ASP A 18 26.60 22.82 26.75
CA ASP A 18 26.34 23.88 25.77
C ASP A 18 25.46 23.32 24.63
N GLY A 19 25.78 22.13 24.14
CA GLY A 19 24.96 21.46 23.11
C GLY A 19 23.55 21.11 23.60
N ALA A 20 23.36 20.75 24.88
CA ALA A 20 22.03 20.51 25.42
C ALA A 20 21.24 21.81 25.61
N GLU A 21 21.89 22.89 26.05
CA GLU A 21 21.28 24.22 26.17
C GLU A 21 20.83 24.73 24.79
N ASP A 22 21.67 24.62 23.76
CA ASP A 22 21.33 24.97 22.37
C ASP A 22 20.12 24.17 21.85
N GLN A 23 20.04 22.86 22.14
CA GLN A 23 18.90 22.04 21.74
C GLN A 23 17.60 22.45 22.44
N VAL A 24 17.67 22.89 23.71
CA VAL A 24 16.50 23.37 24.45
C VAL A 24 16.03 24.71 23.90
N GLU A 25 16.95 25.63 23.60
CA GLU A 25 16.63 26.94 23.04
C GLU A 25 15.98 26.81 21.65
N ASP A 26 16.56 26.01 20.75
CA ASP A 26 15.98 25.71 19.43
C ASP A 26 14.59 25.05 19.55
N ALA A 27 14.38 24.16 20.52
CA ALA A 27 13.06 23.59 20.79
C ALA A 27 12.05 24.65 21.25
N MET A 28 12.46 25.55 22.16
CA MET A 28 11.59 26.65 22.64
C MET A 28 11.18 27.59 21.50
N GLU A 29 12.13 27.99 20.64
CA GLU A 29 11.84 28.82 19.47
C GLU A 29 10.84 28.15 18.53
N ARG A 30 11.01 26.84 18.27
CA ARG A 30 10.07 26.06 17.46
C ARG A 30 8.68 25.99 18.10
N PHE A 31 8.58 25.82 19.41
CA PHE A 31 7.29 25.82 20.11
C PHE A 31 6.61 27.18 20.05
N GLU A 32 7.37 28.27 20.18
CA GLU A 32 6.81 29.62 20.05
C GLU A 32 6.29 29.87 18.62
N ALA A 33 7.04 29.45 17.60
CA ALA A 33 6.61 29.52 16.21
C ALA A 33 5.36 28.65 15.95
N ALA A 34 5.32 27.44 16.50
CA ALA A 34 4.16 26.54 16.42
C ALA A 34 2.93 27.13 17.13
N GLY A 35 3.11 27.77 18.29
CA GLY A 35 2.04 28.48 19.01
C GLY A 35 1.44 29.61 18.17
N LYS A 36 2.30 30.44 17.55
CA LYS A 36 1.85 31.49 16.61
C LYS A 36 1.07 30.91 15.43
N LEU A 37 1.53 29.80 14.84
CA LEU A 37 0.82 29.11 13.76
C LEU A 37 -0.53 28.53 14.23
N TYR A 38 -0.56 27.97 15.44
CA TYR A 38 -1.78 27.45 16.04
C TYR A 38 -2.83 28.54 16.21
N ASP A 39 -2.46 29.65 16.83
CA ASP A 39 -3.38 30.78 17.07
C ASP A 39 -3.84 31.43 15.77
N ALA A 40 -2.92 31.61 14.82
CA ALA A 40 -3.23 32.27 13.55
C ALA A 40 -4.12 31.41 12.62
N LEU A 41 -3.90 30.08 12.62
CA LEU A 41 -4.46 29.18 11.60
C LEU A 41 -5.07 27.90 12.18
N LEU A 42 -4.29 27.07 12.89
CA LEU A 42 -4.74 25.70 13.21
C LEU A 42 -5.98 25.69 14.10
N SER A 43 -6.05 26.60 15.08
CA SER A 43 -7.21 26.76 15.97
C SER A 43 -8.53 27.03 15.22
N LYS A 44 -8.45 27.62 14.02
CA LYS A 44 -9.62 27.89 13.16
C LYS A 44 -10.03 26.69 12.31
N ILE A 45 -9.14 25.71 12.14
CA ILE A 45 -9.36 24.51 11.32
C ILE A 45 -9.72 23.31 12.21
N ILE A 46 -9.22 23.28 13.46
CA ILE A 46 -9.50 22.22 14.42
C ILE A 46 -10.98 22.29 14.84
N VAL A 47 -11.74 21.29 14.43
CA VAL A 47 -13.13 21.10 14.87
C VAL A 47 -13.08 20.42 16.25
N SER A 48 -13.35 21.19 17.30
CA SER A 48 -13.32 20.70 18.70
C SER A 48 -14.69 20.27 19.23
N SER A 49 -15.77 20.63 18.54
CA SER A 49 -17.14 20.23 18.89
C SER A 49 -17.81 19.54 17.70
N PHE A 50 -18.43 18.39 17.96
CA PHE A 50 -19.11 17.60 16.94
C PHE A 50 -20.62 17.85 16.99
N ASP A 51 -21.20 18.16 15.83
CA ASP A 51 -22.64 18.25 15.64
C ASP A 51 -23.23 16.83 15.61
N LEU A 52 -23.75 16.39 16.76
CA LEU A 52 -24.28 15.03 16.94
C LEU A 52 -25.50 14.75 16.04
N PRO A 53 -26.49 15.66 15.92
CA PRO A 53 -27.59 15.49 14.96
C PRO A 53 -27.09 15.29 13.53
N ARG A 54 -26.17 16.14 13.07
CA ARG A 54 -25.61 16.04 11.73
C ARG A 54 -24.80 14.76 11.53
N ALA A 55 -24.06 14.30 12.55
CA ALA A 55 -23.33 13.03 12.49
C ALA A 55 -24.29 11.83 12.37
N TYR A 56 -25.42 11.85 13.07
CA TYR A 56 -26.46 10.83 12.96
C TYR A 56 -27.10 10.81 11.57
N GLU A 57 -27.48 11.97 11.03
CA GLU A 57 -28.04 12.10 9.68
C GLU A 57 -27.04 11.62 8.61
N THR A 58 -25.77 12.02 8.74
CA THR A 58 -24.70 11.59 7.82
C THR A 58 -24.51 10.07 7.86
N ALA A 59 -24.55 9.45 9.05
CA ALA A 59 -24.44 8.01 9.19
C ALA A 59 -25.62 7.28 8.52
N LEU A 60 -26.85 7.80 8.66
CA LEU A 60 -28.03 7.25 7.98
C LEU A 60 -27.91 7.36 6.46
N GLU A 61 -27.48 8.52 5.94
CA GLU A 61 -27.32 8.73 4.50
C GLU A 61 -26.23 7.83 3.91
N MET A 62 -25.08 7.75 4.58
CA MET A 62 -23.93 7.00 4.10
C MET A 62 -24.13 5.49 4.21
N PHE A 63 -24.55 5.01 5.37
CA PHE A 63 -24.59 3.58 5.69
C PHE A 63 -25.97 2.95 5.53
N GLY A 64 -27.04 3.75 5.43
CA GLY A 64 -28.43 3.28 5.39
C GLY A 64 -28.96 2.78 6.74
N SER A 65 -28.15 2.83 7.80
CA SER A 65 -28.50 2.33 9.13
C SER A 65 -27.76 3.15 10.20
N PRO A 66 -28.40 3.46 11.35
CA PRO A 66 -27.73 4.10 12.48
C PRO A 66 -26.90 3.10 13.30
N LYS A 67 -26.95 1.81 12.96
CA LYS A 67 -26.21 0.74 13.63
C LYS A 67 -25.42 -0.03 12.58
N VAL A 68 -24.09 0.03 12.68
CA VAL A 68 -23.19 -0.52 11.66
C VAL A 68 -22.06 -1.32 12.28
N ARG A 69 -21.53 -2.30 11.53
CA ARG A 69 -20.34 -3.04 11.94
C ARG A 69 -19.08 -2.25 11.60
N PHE A 70 -18.11 -2.30 12.49
CA PHE A 70 -16.76 -1.79 12.26
C PHE A 70 -15.73 -2.90 12.37
N ALA A 71 -14.59 -2.67 11.72
CA ALA A 71 -13.38 -3.47 11.91
C ALA A 71 -12.16 -2.53 12.00
N ALA A 72 -11.23 -2.84 12.88
CA ALA A 72 -9.95 -2.19 13.00
C ALA A 72 -8.85 -3.24 12.83
N VAL A 73 -8.03 -3.09 11.78
CA VAL A 73 -6.98 -4.04 11.41
C VAL A 73 -5.63 -3.48 11.80
N ASP A 74 -4.83 -4.32 12.44
CA ASP A 74 -3.45 -4.06 12.81
C ASP A 74 -2.59 -5.29 12.52
N GLY A 75 -1.31 -5.04 12.23
CA GLY A 75 -0.32 -6.02 11.85
C GLY A 75 0.69 -6.28 12.95
N SER A 76 1.33 -7.44 12.90
CA SER A 76 2.54 -7.71 13.68
C SER A 76 3.49 -8.58 12.87
N GLN A 77 4.77 -8.43 13.16
CA GLN A 77 5.84 -9.19 12.50
C GLN A 77 6.96 -9.52 13.48
N ASP A 78 7.66 -10.62 13.23
CA ASP A 78 8.86 -11.01 13.94
C ASP A 78 9.83 -11.68 12.95
N ARG A 79 11.12 -11.62 13.26
CA ARG A 79 12.17 -12.25 12.47
C ARG A 79 13.21 -12.84 13.40
N ARG A 80 13.55 -14.11 13.20
CA ARG A 80 14.53 -14.81 14.05
C ARG A 80 15.46 -15.68 13.23
N LEU A 81 16.73 -15.72 13.64
CA LEU A 81 17.71 -16.65 13.11
C LEU A 81 17.90 -17.80 14.11
N VAL A 82 17.67 -19.03 13.67
CA VAL A 82 17.83 -20.24 14.49
C VAL A 82 18.65 -21.26 13.71
N ALA A 83 19.88 -21.54 14.14
CA ALA A 83 20.77 -22.53 13.55
C ALA A 83 20.94 -22.40 12.02
N GLY A 84 21.12 -21.18 11.51
CA GLY A 84 21.28 -20.89 10.08
C GLY A 84 19.97 -20.85 9.27
N LEU A 85 18.82 -21.11 9.91
CA LEU A 85 17.50 -20.94 9.35
C LEU A 85 16.90 -19.61 9.83
N ALA A 86 16.61 -18.72 8.89
CA ALA A 86 15.84 -17.53 9.13
C ALA A 86 14.35 -17.86 9.13
N VAL A 87 13.64 -17.41 10.14
CA VAL A 87 12.19 -17.55 10.25
C VAL A 87 11.60 -16.15 10.27
N PHE A 88 10.84 -15.83 9.23
CA PHE A 88 10.09 -14.59 9.14
C PHE A 88 8.62 -14.89 9.45
N TRP A 89 8.03 -14.10 10.33
CA TRP A 89 6.61 -14.17 10.65
C TRP A 89 5.98 -12.81 10.39
N GLY A 90 4.82 -12.83 9.75
CA GLY A 90 4.00 -11.64 9.56
C GLY A 90 2.53 -12.04 9.57
N GLY A 91 1.71 -11.22 10.20
CA GLY A 91 0.28 -11.44 10.25
C GLY A 91 -0.49 -10.19 10.62
N ALA A 92 -1.80 -10.29 10.49
CA ALA A 92 -2.73 -9.24 10.81
C ALA A 92 -3.91 -9.80 11.58
N TYR A 93 -4.50 -8.94 12.40
CA TYR A 93 -5.65 -9.26 13.20
C TYR A 93 -6.66 -8.11 13.17
N ALA A 94 -7.95 -8.43 13.28
CA ALA A 94 -9.02 -7.44 13.30
C ALA A 94 -9.82 -7.42 14.60
N ALA A 95 -9.80 -6.28 15.28
CA ALA A 95 -10.79 -5.94 16.29
C ALA A 95 -12.11 -5.57 15.60
N THR A 96 -13.21 -6.23 15.96
CA THR A 96 -14.52 -5.96 15.34
C THR A 96 -15.57 -5.60 16.38
N GLY A 97 -16.67 -5.02 15.90
CA GLY A 97 -17.79 -4.68 16.75
C GLY A 97 -18.85 -3.88 16.03
N VAL A 98 -19.64 -3.14 16.81
CA VAL A 98 -20.76 -2.34 16.32
C VAL A 98 -20.68 -0.90 16.83
N ILE A 99 -20.93 0.05 15.94
CA ILE A 99 -21.15 1.46 16.23
C ILE A 99 -22.65 1.74 16.13
N GLU A 100 -23.23 2.34 17.18
CA GLU A 100 -24.63 2.76 17.24
C GLU A 100 -24.69 4.29 17.36
N PHE A 101 -25.06 4.96 16.28
CA PHE A 101 -25.26 6.40 16.19
C PHE A 101 -26.60 6.82 16.80
N LYS A 102 -26.63 7.95 17.50
CA LYS A 102 -27.84 8.50 18.13
C LYS A 102 -27.95 10.00 17.86
N PRO A 103 -29.16 10.57 17.71
CA PRO A 103 -29.33 11.97 17.31
C PRO A 103 -28.67 13.00 18.24
N ASN A 104 -28.75 12.77 19.56
CA ASN A 104 -28.32 13.75 20.56
C ASN A 104 -27.30 13.18 21.56
N LEU A 105 -26.68 12.04 21.23
CA LEU A 105 -25.72 11.38 22.10
C LEU A 105 -24.51 10.94 21.26
N PRO A 106 -23.29 10.94 21.84
CA PRO A 106 -22.13 10.36 21.20
C PRO A 106 -22.39 8.91 20.74
N PRO A 107 -21.76 8.46 19.63
CA PRO A 107 -21.90 7.09 19.17
C PRO A 107 -21.50 6.09 20.25
N ARG A 108 -22.32 5.04 20.42
CA ARG A 108 -22.01 3.94 21.34
C ARG A 108 -21.26 2.85 20.60
N ILE A 109 -20.06 2.52 21.06
CA ILE A 109 -19.23 1.44 20.51
C ILE A 109 -19.37 0.20 21.39
N ARG A 110 -19.52 -0.98 20.77
CA ARG A 110 -19.48 -2.28 21.45
C ARG A 110 -18.55 -3.19 20.66
N TYR A 111 -17.54 -3.74 21.33
CA TYR A 111 -16.62 -4.71 20.74
C TYR A 111 -17.24 -6.11 20.78
N ASP A 112 -16.95 -6.90 19.76
CA ASP A 112 -17.27 -8.32 19.77
C ASP A 112 -16.35 -9.03 20.80
N THR A 113 -16.93 -9.93 21.59
CA THR A 113 -16.21 -10.70 22.62
C THR A 113 -15.59 -11.97 22.03
N GLY A 114 -14.53 -12.51 22.66
CA GLY A 114 -13.88 -13.75 22.21
C GLY A 114 -12.71 -13.52 21.25
N PHE A 115 -11.94 -12.44 21.45
CA PHE A 115 -10.80 -12.06 20.61
C PHE A 115 -9.83 -13.21 20.30
N MET A 116 -9.56 -14.12 21.25
CA MET A 116 -8.63 -15.23 21.02
C MET A 116 -9.27 -16.49 20.41
N GLU A 117 -10.57 -16.71 20.59
CA GLU A 117 -11.26 -17.94 20.15
C GLU A 117 -12.03 -17.77 18.82
N HIS A 118 -12.44 -16.54 18.50
CA HIS A 118 -13.23 -16.20 17.31
C HIS A 118 -12.63 -15.03 16.52
N GLY A 119 -11.43 -14.61 16.90
CA GLY A 119 -10.72 -13.52 16.27
C GLY A 119 -10.41 -13.80 14.80
N LYS A 120 -10.67 -12.80 13.95
CA LYS A 120 -10.33 -12.88 12.54
C LYS A 120 -8.91 -12.37 12.34
N GLY A 121 -8.01 -13.29 12.07
CA GLY A 121 -6.63 -12.98 11.73
C GLY A 121 -6.12 -13.89 10.62
N VAL A 122 -5.05 -13.44 10.00
CA VAL A 122 -4.28 -14.18 8.99
C VAL A 122 -2.81 -14.04 9.34
N SER A 123 -2.02 -15.09 9.13
CA SER A 123 -0.59 -15.03 9.40
C SER A 123 0.16 -16.03 8.55
N SER A 124 1.43 -15.75 8.30
CA SER A 124 2.32 -16.64 7.58
C SER A 124 3.64 -16.79 8.33
N CYS A 125 4.23 -17.98 8.26
CA CYS A 125 5.54 -18.29 8.79
C CYS A 125 6.42 -18.79 7.63
N ILE A 126 7.55 -18.13 7.42
CA ILE A 126 8.39 -18.29 6.22
C ILE A 126 9.78 -18.74 6.67
N PRO A 127 10.07 -20.05 6.58
CA PRO A 127 11.39 -20.58 6.88
C PRO A 127 12.30 -20.48 5.65
N LEU A 128 13.42 -19.76 5.74
CA LEU A 128 14.41 -19.60 4.68
C LEU A 128 15.81 -19.88 5.21
N TYR A 129 16.59 -20.67 4.48
CA TYR A 129 18.02 -20.70 4.72
C TYR A 129 18.63 -19.33 4.37
N LEU A 130 19.68 -18.94 5.10
CA LEU A 130 20.31 -17.63 4.95
C LEU A 130 20.71 -17.33 3.49
N ASP A 131 21.22 -18.34 2.77
CA ASP A 131 21.63 -18.23 1.36
C ASP A 131 20.45 -17.97 0.39
N LYS A 132 19.20 -18.15 0.84
CA LYS A 132 17.99 -17.87 0.07
C LYS A 132 17.40 -16.50 0.36
N VAL A 133 17.78 -15.85 1.45
CA VAL A 133 17.23 -14.54 1.83
C VAL A 133 17.53 -13.49 0.75
N GLU A 134 18.73 -13.47 0.19
CA GLU A 134 19.10 -12.56 -0.92
C GLU A 134 18.33 -12.83 -2.22
N ALA A 135 17.88 -14.07 -2.44
CA ALA A 135 17.08 -14.40 -3.62
C ALA A 135 15.64 -13.86 -3.49
N VAL A 136 15.14 -13.72 -2.27
CA VAL A 136 13.80 -13.23 -1.93
C VAL A 136 13.81 -11.70 -1.74
N ASP A 137 14.79 -11.18 -1.01
CA ASP A 137 14.84 -9.79 -0.61
C ASP A 137 15.83 -8.98 -1.45
N GLN A 138 15.28 -8.23 -2.40
CA GLN A 138 16.07 -7.41 -3.31
C GLN A 138 16.70 -6.18 -2.63
N SER A 139 16.22 -5.76 -1.45
CA SER A 139 16.84 -4.64 -0.71
C SER A 139 18.24 -4.98 -0.24
N ILE A 140 18.51 -6.26 0.02
CA ILE A 140 19.83 -6.76 0.43
C ILE A 140 20.83 -6.72 -0.73
N LYS A 141 20.37 -6.97 -1.97
CA LYS A 141 21.21 -6.86 -3.19
C LYS A 141 21.60 -5.42 -3.54
N ALA A 142 20.79 -4.42 -3.16
CA ALA A 142 21.09 -3.01 -3.42
C ALA A 142 22.34 -2.51 -2.66
N PHE A 143 22.82 -3.26 -1.67
CA PHE A 143 24.09 -3.01 -0.98
C PHE A 143 25.33 -3.42 -1.79
N GLU A 144 25.16 -4.11 -2.93
CA GLU A 144 26.25 -4.65 -3.76
C GLU A 144 26.25 -4.12 -5.21
N GLU A 145 25.70 -2.93 -5.48
CA GLU A 145 25.78 -2.34 -6.82
C GLU A 145 27.25 -1.98 -7.18
N PRO A 146 27.80 -2.43 -8.33
CA PRO A 146 29.14 -2.10 -8.75
C PRO A 146 29.25 -0.61 -9.09
N GLY A 147 29.94 0.15 -8.25
CA GLY A 147 30.25 1.57 -8.50
C GLY A 147 29.91 2.51 -7.34
N ARG A 148 29.12 2.05 -6.35
CA ARG A 148 28.98 2.75 -5.06
C ARG A 148 29.76 1.98 -4.00
N VAL A 149 31.00 2.41 -3.74
CA VAL A 149 31.74 1.96 -2.55
C VAL A 149 31.06 2.60 -1.33
N THR A 150 29.95 2.03 -0.87
CA THR A 150 29.57 2.17 0.53
C THR A 150 30.54 1.31 1.32
N VAL A 151 31.32 1.94 2.20
CA VAL A 151 32.17 1.26 3.18
C VAL A 151 31.26 0.62 4.24
N SER A 152 30.42 -0.34 3.84
CA SER A 152 29.64 -1.15 4.74
C SER A 152 30.43 -2.43 5.00
N LYS A 153 30.77 -2.67 6.26
CA LYS A 153 31.29 -3.97 6.71
C LYS A 153 30.39 -5.09 6.17
N PRO A 154 30.93 -6.28 5.84
CA PRO A 154 30.08 -7.43 5.54
C PRO A 154 29.07 -7.60 6.68
N LEU A 155 27.78 -7.62 6.34
CA LEU A 155 26.73 -7.82 7.32
C LEU A 155 26.95 -9.19 7.96
N THR A 156 26.83 -9.27 9.28
CA THR A 156 26.77 -10.57 9.96
C THR A 156 25.50 -11.30 9.51
N GLU A 157 25.44 -12.61 9.69
CA GLU A 157 24.24 -13.40 9.39
C GLU A 157 22.99 -12.80 10.06
N GLN A 158 23.13 -12.42 11.34
CA GLN A 158 22.07 -11.71 12.07
C GLN A 158 21.72 -10.36 11.43
N GLY A 159 22.73 -9.59 10.97
CA GLY A 159 22.52 -8.33 10.27
C GLY A 159 21.75 -8.49 8.95
N VAL A 160 21.96 -9.57 8.20
CA VAL A 160 21.17 -9.86 6.99
C VAL A 160 19.70 -10.06 7.34
N ILE A 161 19.40 -10.77 8.42
CA ILE A 161 18.02 -11.02 8.87
C ILE A 161 17.38 -9.75 9.42
N ASP A 162 18.10 -9.01 10.28
CA ASP A 162 17.61 -7.78 10.89
C ASP A 162 17.25 -6.72 9.84
N ASN A 163 18.01 -6.66 8.74
CA ASN A 163 17.78 -5.71 7.65
C ASN A 163 16.83 -6.23 6.55
N SER A 164 16.37 -7.49 6.64
CA SER A 164 15.43 -8.01 5.65
C SER A 164 14.02 -7.44 5.85
N SER A 165 13.40 -7.04 4.75
CA SER A 165 12.05 -6.52 4.66
C SER A 165 10.97 -7.59 4.45
N ILE A 166 11.34 -8.88 4.39
CA ILE A 166 10.39 -9.98 4.11
C ILE A 166 9.22 -9.97 5.11
N ALA A 167 9.52 -9.92 6.41
CA ALA A 167 8.49 -9.92 7.45
C ALA A 167 7.58 -8.68 7.37
N ASP A 168 8.16 -7.51 7.05
CA ASP A 168 7.43 -6.25 6.88
C ASP A 168 6.46 -6.31 5.69
N TRP A 169 6.88 -6.90 4.58
CA TRP A 169 6.05 -7.08 3.39
C TRP A 169 4.94 -8.10 3.59
N VAL A 170 5.22 -9.20 4.29
CA VAL A 170 4.22 -10.22 4.63
C VAL A 170 3.16 -9.64 5.54
N MET A 171 3.57 -8.88 6.56
CA MET A 171 2.65 -8.16 7.45
C MET A 171 1.80 -7.16 6.67
N THR A 172 2.42 -6.31 5.83
CA THR A 172 1.69 -5.33 5.00
C THR A 172 0.66 -6.00 4.10
N PHE A 173 1.02 -7.10 3.45
CA PHE A 173 0.10 -7.83 2.61
C PHE A 173 -1.03 -8.46 3.43
N SER A 174 -0.72 -9.00 4.61
CA SER A 174 -1.70 -9.61 5.51
C SER A 174 -2.74 -8.62 6.01
N GLU A 175 -2.36 -7.38 6.34
CA GLU A 175 -3.29 -6.34 6.80
C GLU A 175 -4.24 -5.93 5.68
N LEU A 176 -3.72 -5.69 4.48
CA LEU A 176 -4.52 -5.29 3.32
C LEU A 176 -5.45 -6.42 2.87
N TYR A 177 -4.97 -7.66 2.88
CA TYR A 177 -5.76 -8.84 2.53
C TYR A 177 -6.87 -9.09 3.54
N LEU A 178 -6.57 -9.06 4.84
CA LEU A 178 -7.57 -9.20 5.89
C LEU A 178 -8.62 -8.09 5.81
N ALA A 179 -8.21 -6.84 5.61
CA ALA A 179 -9.10 -5.72 5.42
C ALA A 179 -10.05 -5.93 4.23
N TYR A 180 -9.53 -6.39 3.08
CA TYR A 180 -10.33 -6.75 1.92
C TYR A 180 -11.36 -7.83 2.26
N LYS A 181 -10.94 -8.94 2.88
CA LYS A 181 -11.82 -10.04 3.29
C LYS A 181 -12.92 -9.60 4.25
N LEU A 182 -12.62 -8.71 5.20
CA LEU A 182 -13.61 -8.19 6.15
C LEU A 182 -14.70 -7.38 5.46
N VAL A 183 -14.32 -6.55 4.48
CA VAL A 183 -15.29 -5.78 3.68
C VAL A 183 -16.12 -6.70 2.78
N GLU A 184 -15.49 -7.71 2.19
CA GLU A 184 -16.13 -8.67 1.30
C GLU A 184 -17.16 -9.56 2.05
N ASP A 185 -16.79 -10.05 3.23
CA ASP A 185 -17.50 -11.15 3.91
C ASP A 185 -18.37 -10.74 5.10
N MET A 186 -18.15 -9.56 5.72
CA MET A 186 -18.76 -9.23 7.04
C MET A 186 -19.66 -8.00 7.10
N ASP A 187 -20.04 -7.42 5.96
CA ASP A 187 -20.84 -6.18 5.88
C ASP A 187 -20.30 -5.06 6.79
N VAL A 188 -18.97 -4.96 6.89
CA VAL A 188 -18.29 -3.86 7.59
C VAL A 188 -18.62 -2.56 6.87
N LYS A 189 -19.01 -1.50 7.62
CA LYS A 189 -19.26 -0.16 7.08
C LYS A 189 -18.21 0.87 7.49
N VAL A 190 -17.46 0.60 8.56
CA VAL A 190 -16.35 1.43 9.01
C VAL A 190 -15.12 0.54 9.17
N LEU A 191 -14.10 0.78 8.34
CA LEU A 191 -12.84 0.03 8.37
C LEU A 191 -11.71 0.98 8.79
N LEU A 192 -11.01 0.64 9.86
CA LEU A 192 -9.86 1.36 10.37
C LEU A 192 -8.60 0.53 10.08
N LEU A 193 -7.59 1.15 9.47
CA LEU A 193 -6.27 0.54 9.27
C LEU A 193 -5.25 1.34 10.07
N ASP A 194 -4.32 0.69 10.78
CA ASP A 194 -3.19 1.37 11.45
C ASP A 194 -2.09 1.81 10.48
N ARG A 195 -2.51 2.50 9.40
CA ARG A 195 -1.67 2.94 8.29
C ARG A 195 -2.17 4.26 7.73
N SER A 196 -1.25 5.12 7.33
CA SER A 196 -1.57 6.21 6.41
C SER A 196 -1.87 5.63 5.02
N LEU A 197 -3.10 5.79 4.52
CA LEU A 197 -3.49 5.27 3.20
C LEU A 197 -2.68 5.90 2.06
N SER A 198 -2.51 7.23 2.10
CA SER A 198 -1.75 7.97 1.09
C SER A 198 -0.25 7.67 1.17
N GLY A 199 0.30 7.58 2.39
CA GLY A 199 1.69 7.19 2.61
C GLY A 199 1.96 5.77 2.11
N THR A 200 1.08 4.83 2.45
CA THR A 200 1.17 3.42 2.02
C THR A 200 1.10 3.31 0.50
N GLN A 201 0.13 3.98 -0.14
CA GLN A 201 0.01 3.97 -1.60
C GLN A 201 1.25 4.57 -2.27
N THR A 202 1.79 5.67 -1.74
CA THR A 202 2.98 6.33 -2.29
C THR A 202 4.21 5.43 -2.18
N SER A 203 4.42 4.79 -1.02
CA SER A 203 5.52 3.83 -0.84
C SER A 203 5.40 2.66 -1.80
N LEU A 204 4.23 2.02 -1.87
CA LEU A 204 3.98 0.90 -2.76
C LEU A 204 4.19 1.28 -4.24
N MET A 205 3.78 2.47 -4.64
CA MET A 205 4.07 2.99 -5.98
C MET A 205 5.58 3.17 -6.21
N TYR A 206 6.31 3.70 -5.24
CA TYR A 206 7.76 3.84 -5.32
C TYR A 206 8.46 2.49 -5.43
N ASP A 207 8.14 1.54 -4.55
CA ASP A 207 8.76 0.21 -4.46
C ASP A 207 8.53 -0.63 -5.73
N THR A 208 7.43 -0.35 -6.44
CA THR A 208 7.07 -1.03 -7.69
C THR A 208 7.47 -0.25 -8.96
N SER A 209 8.12 0.92 -8.85
CA SER A 209 8.33 1.83 -9.99
C SER A 209 9.28 1.32 -11.09
N HIS A 210 10.23 0.45 -10.75
CA HIS A 210 11.30 0.02 -11.66
C HIS A 210 10.85 -1.14 -12.56
N LYS A 211 10.12 -0.83 -13.64
CA LYS A 211 9.57 -1.82 -14.59
C LYS A 211 10.60 -2.81 -15.14
N ASP A 212 11.85 -2.38 -15.34
CA ASP A 212 12.93 -3.25 -15.86
C ASP A 212 13.21 -4.43 -14.92
N ARG A 213 12.98 -4.27 -13.62
CA ARG A 213 13.15 -5.33 -12.62
C ARG A 213 12.02 -6.35 -12.65
N TRP A 214 10.87 -6.04 -13.24
CA TRP A 214 9.72 -6.95 -13.23
C TRP A 214 9.99 -8.20 -14.07
N ARG A 215 10.56 -8.07 -15.26
CA ARG A 215 10.78 -9.23 -16.15
C ARG A 215 11.73 -10.28 -15.56
N MET A 216 12.79 -9.82 -14.90
CA MET A 216 13.88 -10.67 -14.41
C MET A 216 13.79 -10.97 -12.91
N GLY A 217 13.16 -10.09 -12.13
CA GLY A 217 13.16 -10.12 -10.67
C GLY A 217 11.80 -10.40 -10.03
N SER A 218 10.70 -10.42 -10.79
CA SER A 218 9.37 -10.78 -10.27
C SER A 218 9.03 -12.22 -10.60
N ALA A 219 8.62 -12.98 -9.59
CA ALA A 219 8.13 -14.34 -9.76
C ALA A 219 6.68 -14.38 -10.26
N ILE A 220 5.88 -13.31 -10.06
CA ILE A 220 4.53 -13.23 -10.62
C ILE A 220 4.53 -12.96 -12.13
N HIS A 221 5.62 -12.41 -12.69
CA HIS A 221 5.77 -12.30 -14.14
C HIS A 221 5.89 -13.69 -14.79
N GLY A 222 5.00 -13.97 -15.74
CA GLY A 222 4.88 -15.27 -16.40
C GLY A 222 4.14 -16.33 -15.57
N LEU A 223 3.63 -15.99 -14.37
CA LEU A 223 2.77 -16.89 -13.62
C LEU A 223 1.44 -17.06 -14.36
N GLU A 224 0.95 -18.30 -14.43
CA GLU A 224 -0.28 -18.60 -15.15
C GLU A 224 -1.50 -18.21 -14.34
N VAL A 225 -2.39 -17.41 -14.94
CA VAL A 225 -3.68 -17.00 -14.38
C VAL A 225 -4.73 -17.13 -15.47
N ASP A 226 -5.77 -17.94 -15.24
CA ASP A 226 -6.81 -18.27 -16.21
C ASP A 226 -6.25 -18.84 -17.54
N GLY A 227 -5.23 -19.72 -17.46
CA GLY A 227 -4.65 -20.41 -18.62
C GLY A 227 -3.71 -19.56 -19.49
N ARG A 228 -3.39 -18.34 -19.07
CA ARG A 228 -2.45 -17.44 -19.77
C ARG A 228 -1.39 -16.91 -18.79
N PRO A 229 -0.11 -16.79 -19.19
CA PRO A 229 0.89 -16.12 -18.38
C PRO A 229 0.55 -14.64 -18.17
N LEU A 230 0.85 -14.12 -16.98
CA LEU A 230 0.79 -12.69 -16.68
C LEU A 230 1.96 -11.97 -17.36
N ASP A 231 1.66 -10.93 -18.13
CA ASP A 231 2.68 -10.09 -18.77
C ASP A 231 2.94 -8.79 -18.01
N VAL A 232 3.99 -8.06 -18.40
CA VAL A 232 4.38 -6.77 -17.80
C VAL A 232 3.29 -5.72 -17.97
N ASN A 233 2.49 -5.79 -19.03
CA ASN A 233 1.45 -4.83 -19.29
C ASN A 233 0.27 -5.03 -18.32
N GLU A 234 -0.12 -6.26 -18.02
CA GLU A 234 -1.11 -6.58 -16.99
C GLU A 234 -0.63 -6.15 -15.60
N MET A 235 0.66 -6.35 -15.29
CA MET A 235 1.24 -5.87 -14.04
C MET A 235 1.16 -4.33 -13.95
N ALA A 236 1.46 -3.62 -15.04
CA ALA A 236 1.42 -2.17 -15.09
C ALA A 236 -0.03 -1.64 -15.09
N PHE A 237 -0.94 -2.37 -15.71
CA PHE A 237 -2.38 -2.13 -15.69
C PHE A 237 -2.90 -2.18 -14.26
N GLY A 238 -2.57 -3.23 -13.50
CA GLY A 238 -2.94 -3.35 -12.08
C GLY A 238 -2.34 -2.25 -11.22
N ARG A 239 -1.09 -1.85 -11.48
CA ARG A 239 -0.35 -0.84 -10.70
C ARG A 239 -1.00 0.54 -10.72
N HIS A 240 -1.83 0.84 -11.73
CA HIS A 240 -2.51 2.12 -11.86
C HIS A 240 -4.04 2.01 -11.70
N TYR A 241 -4.56 0.83 -11.32
CA TYR A 241 -6.00 0.54 -11.30
C TYR A 241 -6.72 1.16 -10.11
N ILE A 242 -6.70 2.48 -10.02
CA ILE A 242 -7.59 3.23 -9.13
C ILE A 242 -8.65 3.90 -10.00
N ALA A 243 -9.67 3.13 -10.41
CA ALA A 243 -10.67 3.58 -11.37
C ALA A 243 -12.01 3.89 -10.69
N ASN A 244 -12.41 5.16 -10.70
CA ASN A 244 -13.76 5.59 -10.31
C ASN A 244 -14.21 6.73 -11.24
N PRO A 245 -15.07 6.44 -12.22
CA PRO A 245 -15.53 7.42 -13.20
C PRO A 245 -16.25 8.60 -12.56
N ARG A 246 -17.02 8.35 -11.47
CA ARG A 246 -17.79 9.38 -10.77
C ARG A 246 -16.90 10.38 -10.04
N LEU A 247 -15.70 9.95 -9.65
CA LEU A 247 -14.70 10.79 -9.00
C LEU A 247 -13.67 11.36 -9.98
N GLY A 248 -13.76 11.03 -11.27
CA GLY A 248 -12.77 11.42 -12.28
C GLY A 248 -11.39 10.79 -12.05
N ILE A 249 -11.35 9.55 -11.55
CA ILE A 249 -10.10 8.82 -11.24
C ILE A 249 -9.96 7.62 -12.18
N PRO A 250 -8.77 7.36 -12.77
CA PRO A 250 -7.56 8.18 -12.66
C PRO A 250 -7.71 9.52 -13.38
N PRO A 251 -7.06 10.59 -12.88
CA PRO A 251 -7.15 11.90 -13.51
C PRO A 251 -6.43 11.88 -14.86
N PRO A 252 -6.98 12.48 -15.91
CA PRO A 252 -6.40 12.46 -17.27
C PRO A 252 -5.24 13.47 -17.40
N ARG A 253 -4.21 13.34 -16.56
CA ARG A 253 -3.04 14.24 -16.50
C ARG A 253 -1.79 13.52 -16.02
N GLY A 254 -0.61 14.04 -16.37
CA GLY A 254 0.67 13.45 -16.00
C GLY A 254 0.77 11.99 -16.42
N ASP A 255 1.37 11.15 -15.59
CA ASP A 255 1.57 9.72 -15.88
C ASP A 255 0.26 8.92 -15.94
N TYR A 256 -0.85 9.49 -15.44
CA TYR A 256 -2.15 8.82 -15.40
C TYR A 256 -2.96 8.97 -16.69
N ILE A 257 -2.61 9.90 -17.59
CA ILE A 257 -3.40 10.10 -18.82
C ILE A 257 -3.50 8.82 -19.65
N ARG A 258 -2.41 8.07 -19.75
CA ARG A 258 -2.36 6.79 -20.47
C ARG A 258 -3.37 5.80 -19.90
N TYR A 259 -3.37 5.60 -18.58
CA TYR A 259 -4.28 4.66 -17.94
C TYR A 259 -5.72 5.17 -17.89
N ALA A 260 -5.94 6.49 -17.84
CA ALA A 260 -7.27 7.08 -17.98
C ALA A 260 -7.91 6.73 -19.33
N VAL A 261 -7.13 6.78 -20.42
CA VAL A 261 -7.57 6.34 -21.76
C VAL A 261 -7.85 4.83 -21.77
N ILE A 262 -6.91 4.02 -21.28
CA ILE A 262 -7.05 2.56 -21.26
C ILE A 262 -8.33 2.13 -20.51
N TYR A 263 -8.57 2.68 -19.31
CA TYR A 263 -9.75 2.34 -18.51
C TYR A 263 -11.05 2.92 -19.09
N LEU A 264 -10.98 4.08 -19.76
CA LEU A 264 -12.12 4.61 -20.51
C LEU A 264 -12.53 3.63 -21.62
N LEU A 265 -11.59 3.18 -22.45
CA LEU A 265 -11.84 2.26 -23.55
C LEU A 265 -12.33 0.90 -23.04
N GLN A 266 -11.73 0.37 -21.96
CA GLN A 266 -12.18 -0.85 -21.30
C GLN A 266 -13.64 -0.74 -20.83
N ARG A 267 -13.98 0.37 -20.17
CA ARG A 267 -15.35 0.61 -19.65
C ARG A 267 -16.36 0.84 -20.76
N CYS A 268 -15.97 1.54 -21.83
CA CYS A 268 -16.86 1.89 -22.94
C CYS A 268 -17.22 0.65 -23.77
N GLY A 269 -16.28 -0.30 -23.93
CA GLY A 269 -16.51 -1.55 -24.65
C GLY A 269 -16.75 -1.39 -26.15
N ARG A 270 -16.58 -0.18 -26.70
CA ARG A 270 -16.69 0.12 -28.13
C ARG A 270 -15.50 0.99 -28.60
N PRO A 271 -15.11 0.93 -29.88
CA PRO A 271 -14.06 1.79 -30.41
C PRO A 271 -14.46 3.28 -30.34
N LEU A 272 -13.52 4.15 -29.95
CA LEU A 272 -13.70 5.61 -29.87
C LEU A 272 -12.69 6.34 -30.76
N SER A 273 -13.10 7.44 -31.37
CA SER A 273 -12.19 8.41 -31.99
C SER A 273 -11.41 9.22 -30.95
N LEU A 274 -10.34 9.87 -31.37
CA LEU A 274 -9.52 10.71 -30.48
C LEU A 274 -10.34 11.88 -29.89
N GLU A 275 -11.25 12.48 -30.67
CA GLU A 275 -12.16 13.53 -30.21
C GLU A 275 -13.18 13.01 -29.20
N GLU A 276 -13.72 11.80 -29.40
CA GLU A 276 -14.60 11.16 -28.43
C GLU A 276 -13.87 10.91 -27.10
N ILE A 277 -12.63 10.40 -27.15
CA ILE A 277 -11.80 10.17 -25.95
C ILE A 277 -11.54 11.50 -25.22
N GLY A 278 -11.13 12.54 -25.96
CA GLY A 278 -10.87 13.86 -25.39
C GLY A 278 -12.10 14.44 -24.68
N ARG A 279 -13.28 14.33 -25.30
CA ARG A 279 -14.54 14.79 -24.72
C ARG A 279 -14.92 14.03 -23.44
N GLU A 280 -14.83 12.71 -23.46
CA GLU A 280 -15.16 11.86 -22.30
C GLU A 280 -14.20 12.08 -21.12
N LEU A 281 -12.96 12.50 -21.38
CA LEU A 281 -11.97 12.84 -20.36
C LEU A 281 -11.97 14.33 -19.98
N GLY A 282 -12.82 15.17 -20.58
CA GLY A 282 -12.84 16.62 -20.31
C GLY A 282 -11.55 17.35 -20.74
N LEU A 283 -10.95 16.90 -21.84
CA LEU A 283 -9.73 17.46 -22.44
C LEU A 283 -10.11 18.30 -23.66
N GLU A 284 -10.40 19.59 -23.43
CA GLU A 284 -10.94 20.50 -24.46
C GLU A 284 -9.91 21.51 -25.02
N THR A 285 -8.69 21.54 -24.49
CA THR A 285 -7.65 22.48 -24.94
C THR A 285 -6.63 21.81 -25.86
N ASP A 286 -6.16 22.53 -26.89
CA ASP A 286 -5.19 22.03 -27.88
C ASP A 286 -3.94 21.39 -27.25
N ASP A 287 -3.37 22.01 -26.22
CA ASP A 287 -2.19 21.47 -25.52
C ASP A 287 -2.48 20.12 -24.85
N ARG A 288 -3.67 19.93 -24.29
CA ARG A 288 -4.08 18.67 -23.65
C ARG A 288 -4.39 17.61 -24.69
N PHE A 289 -4.90 18.00 -25.84
CA PHE A 289 -5.17 17.10 -26.94
C PHE A 289 -3.88 16.50 -27.52
N ARG A 290 -2.79 17.28 -27.64
CA ARG A 290 -1.47 16.74 -28.03
C ARG A 290 -0.92 15.71 -27.04
N VAL A 291 -1.10 15.94 -25.74
CA VAL A 291 -0.68 14.99 -24.70
C VAL A 291 -1.51 13.70 -24.78
N LEU A 292 -2.82 13.83 -25.04
CA LEU A 292 -3.72 12.70 -25.28
C LEU A 292 -3.28 11.88 -26.50
N GLU A 293 -3.04 12.53 -27.63
CA GLU A 293 -2.61 11.87 -28.87
C GLU A 293 -1.33 11.05 -28.65
N ARG A 294 -0.34 11.63 -27.97
CA ARG A 294 0.88 10.91 -27.60
C ARG A 294 0.58 9.71 -26.70
N ALA A 295 -0.27 9.86 -25.70
CA ALA A 295 -0.60 8.79 -24.77
C ALA A 295 -1.34 7.62 -25.45
N VAL A 296 -2.25 7.92 -26.39
CA VAL A 296 -2.94 6.92 -27.21
C VAL A 296 -1.93 6.18 -28.08
N ARG A 297 -1.04 6.90 -28.78
CA ARG A 297 0.00 6.32 -29.64
C ARG A 297 0.92 5.38 -28.86
N GLU A 298 1.43 5.81 -27.71
CA GLU A 298 2.26 4.98 -26.84
C GLU A 298 1.52 3.72 -26.38
N ALA A 299 0.23 3.84 -26.03
CA ALA A 299 -0.58 2.70 -25.62
C ALA A 299 -0.89 1.72 -26.77
N VAL A 300 -0.93 2.20 -28.02
CA VAL A 300 -1.00 1.35 -29.23
C VAL A 300 0.33 0.63 -29.45
N GLU A 301 1.45 1.35 -29.39
CA GLU A 301 2.80 0.75 -29.52
C GLU A 301 3.08 -0.31 -28.46
N GLU A 302 2.62 -0.08 -27.22
CA GLU A 302 2.73 -1.03 -26.11
C GLU A 302 1.71 -2.18 -26.19
N GLY A 303 0.73 -2.09 -27.09
CA GLY A 303 -0.27 -3.13 -27.34
C GLY A 303 -1.47 -3.16 -26.38
N TYR A 304 -1.67 -2.14 -25.54
CA TYR A 304 -2.89 -2.02 -24.73
C TYR A 304 -4.12 -1.71 -25.58
N ILE A 305 -3.93 -0.96 -26.65
CA ILE A 305 -4.97 -0.42 -27.52
C ILE A 305 -4.73 -0.90 -28.95
N GLU A 306 -5.80 -1.27 -29.65
CA GLU A 306 -5.79 -1.52 -31.08
C GLU A 306 -6.34 -0.32 -31.84
N GLU A 307 -5.66 0.05 -32.92
CA GLU A 307 -6.08 1.10 -33.85
C GLU A 307 -6.73 0.48 -35.10
N HIS A 308 -7.94 0.92 -35.41
CA HIS A 308 -8.75 0.49 -36.54
C HIS A 308 -9.19 1.71 -37.34
N GLY A 309 -8.32 2.21 -38.22
CA GLY A 309 -8.55 3.49 -38.92
C GLY A 309 -8.37 4.67 -37.97
N ASP A 310 -9.43 5.46 -37.79
CA ASP A 310 -9.47 6.63 -36.88
C ASP A 310 -10.04 6.31 -35.49
N ARG A 311 -10.25 5.02 -35.20
CA ARG A 311 -10.86 4.55 -33.94
C ARG A 311 -9.92 3.65 -33.15
N TYR A 312 -10.01 3.78 -31.84
CA TYR A 312 -9.20 3.07 -30.86
C TYR A 312 -10.07 2.21 -29.96
N SER A 313 -9.67 0.98 -29.70
CA SER A 313 -10.33 0.05 -28.79
C SER A 313 -9.34 -0.64 -27.87
N ILE A 314 -9.77 -1.05 -26.68
CA ILE A 314 -8.93 -1.88 -25.80
C ILE A 314 -8.58 -3.19 -26.53
N ALA A 315 -7.32 -3.61 -26.46
CA ALA A 315 -6.92 -4.89 -27.04
C ALA A 315 -7.63 -6.04 -26.29
N PRO A 316 -8.11 -7.10 -26.97
CA PRO A 316 -8.91 -8.17 -26.36
C PRO A 316 -8.25 -8.82 -25.14
N ALA A 317 -6.92 -8.93 -25.17
CA ALA A 317 -6.10 -9.45 -24.07
C ALA A 317 -6.31 -8.73 -22.73
N TYR A 318 -6.63 -7.43 -22.73
CA TYR A 318 -6.70 -6.62 -21.51
C TYR A 318 -8.11 -6.25 -21.08
N ILE A 319 -9.15 -6.71 -21.79
CA ILE A 319 -10.56 -6.50 -21.38
C ILE A 319 -10.78 -6.99 -19.95
N GLY A 320 -10.24 -8.17 -19.61
CA GLY A 320 -10.34 -8.78 -18.29
C GLY A 320 -9.13 -8.60 -17.38
N ALA A 321 -8.16 -7.73 -17.73
CA ALA A 321 -6.86 -7.66 -17.05
C ALA A 321 -7.00 -7.47 -15.53
N TRP A 322 -7.86 -6.55 -15.09
CA TRP A 322 -8.05 -6.33 -13.65
C TRP A 322 -8.59 -7.55 -12.92
N MET A 323 -9.56 -8.26 -13.51
CA MET A 323 -10.11 -9.46 -12.90
C MET A 323 -9.04 -10.55 -12.76
N ARG A 324 -8.16 -10.69 -13.76
CA ARG A 324 -7.01 -11.60 -13.69
C ARG A 324 -6.03 -11.19 -12.58
N VAL A 325 -5.73 -9.89 -12.44
CA VAL A 325 -4.90 -9.38 -11.33
C VAL A 325 -5.55 -9.67 -9.97
N LYS A 326 -6.87 -9.52 -9.82
CA LYS A 326 -7.56 -9.91 -8.57
C LYS A 326 -7.40 -11.39 -8.27
N ARG A 327 -7.60 -12.26 -9.27
CA ARG A 327 -7.43 -13.71 -9.10
C ARG A 327 -6.01 -14.08 -8.68
N LEU A 328 -5.01 -13.44 -9.29
CA LEU A 328 -3.60 -13.59 -8.89
C LEU A 328 -3.38 -13.23 -7.42
N VAL A 329 -3.89 -12.07 -6.99
CA VAL A 329 -3.76 -11.64 -5.59
C VAL A 329 -4.40 -12.65 -4.65
N LEU A 330 -5.63 -13.07 -4.93
CA LEU A 330 -6.36 -14.02 -4.10
C LEU A 330 -5.70 -15.40 -4.07
N SER A 331 -5.18 -15.91 -5.21
CA SER A 331 -4.50 -17.20 -5.25
C SER A 331 -3.21 -17.20 -4.44
N ILE A 332 -2.44 -16.11 -4.52
CA ILE A 332 -1.20 -15.98 -3.75
C ILE A 332 -1.49 -15.72 -2.26
N ALA A 333 -2.52 -14.93 -1.94
CA ALA A 333 -2.94 -14.69 -0.55
C ALA A 333 -3.43 -15.98 0.12
N HIS A 334 -4.27 -16.77 -0.56
CA HIS A 334 -4.73 -18.06 -0.08
C HIS A 334 -3.56 -18.99 0.22
N ARG A 335 -2.60 -19.10 -0.72
CA ARG A 335 -1.36 -19.86 -0.49
C ARG A 335 -0.56 -19.35 0.71
N LEU A 336 -0.44 -18.03 0.86
CA LEU A 336 0.39 -17.43 1.90
C LEU A 336 -0.20 -17.57 3.31
N PHE A 337 -1.51 -17.50 3.44
CA PHE A 337 -2.18 -17.31 4.72
C PHE A 337 -3.16 -18.41 5.11
N GLU A 338 -3.57 -19.26 4.17
CA GLU A 338 -4.66 -20.23 4.37
C GLU A 338 -4.27 -21.68 4.01
N GLU A 339 -3.27 -21.90 3.13
CA GLU A 339 -2.81 -23.24 2.76
C GLU A 339 -1.72 -23.80 3.69
N ASP A 340 -1.83 -25.10 4.01
CA ASP A 340 -0.79 -25.86 4.69
C ASP A 340 0.31 -26.29 3.69
N VAL A 341 1.24 -25.39 3.40
CA VAL A 341 2.39 -25.64 2.50
C VAL A 341 3.72 -25.53 3.25
N GLU A 342 4.74 -26.28 2.80
CA GLU A 342 6.07 -26.28 3.45
C GLU A 342 6.73 -24.89 3.45
N ASN A 343 6.61 -24.15 2.35
CA ASN A 343 7.04 -22.77 2.28
C ASN A 343 6.11 -21.95 1.38
N PRO A 344 5.40 -20.95 1.95
CA PRO A 344 4.38 -20.21 1.21
C PRO A 344 4.94 -19.22 0.18
N LEU A 345 6.20 -18.79 0.30
CA LEU A 345 6.85 -17.94 -0.72
C LEU A 345 7.34 -18.73 -1.93
N LYS A 346 7.43 -20.06 -1.85
CA LYS A 346 7.87 -20.88 -2.97
C LYS A 346 6.68 -21.22 -3.85
N ILE A 347 6.65 -20.71 -5.08
CA ILE A 347 5.57 -20.94 -6.05
C ILE A 347 6.05 -21.80 -7.22
N GLU A 348 5.15 -22.60 -7.77
CA GLU A 348 5.40 -23.38 -8.97
C GLU A 348 5.15 -22.51 -10.22
N THR A 349 6.05 -22.62 -11.20
CA THR A 349 5.94 -21.96 -12.50
C THR A 349 6.21 -22.97 -13.61
N PRO A 350 5.85 -22.69 -14.87
CA PRO A 350 6.15 -23.61 -15.98
C PRO A 350 7.65 -23.97 -16.12
N GLY A 351 8.54 -23.11 -15.63
CA GLY A 351 9.99 -23.33 -15.61
C GLY A 351 10.54 -23.95 -14.31
N GLY A 352 9.67 -24.49 -13.44
CA GLY A 352 10.01 -25.01 -12.11
C GLY A 352 9.65 -24.05 -10.98
N PHE A 353 10.28 -24.21 -9.81
CA PHE A 353 9.97 -23.40 -8.64
C PHE A 353 10.67 -22.04 -8.67
N LYS A 354 9.92 -20.99 -8.28
CA LYS A 354 10.45 -19.65 -8.04
C LYS A 354 10.08 -19.18 -6.64
N TRP A 355 10.87 -18.25 -6.11
CA TRP A 355 10.59 -17.55 -4.87
C TRP A 355 9.84 -16.26 -5.17
N LEU A 356 8.71 -16.04 -4.52
CA LEU A 356 8.12 -14.71 -4.41
C LEU A 356 9.14 -13.79 -3.72
N THR A 357 9.36 -12.64 -4.34
CA THR A 357 10.32 -11.64 -3.87
C THR A 357 9.61 -10.49 -3.15
N THR A 358 10.38 -9.61 -2.51
CA THR A 358 9.85 -8.38 -1.91
C THR A 358 9.22 -7.43 -2.94
N LEU A 359 9.65 -7.49 -4.20
CA LEU A 359 8.99 -6.80 -5.32
C LEU A 359 7.61 -7.42 -5.64
N ASP A 360 7.49 -8.75 -5.58
CA ASP A 360 6.21 -9.42 -5.78
C ASP A 360 5.22 -9.07 -4.66
N LEU A 361 5.69 -9.12 -3.41
CA LEU A 361 4.86 -8.77 -2.24
C LEU A 361 4.42 -7.30 -2.26
N SER A 362 5.26 -6.37 -2.74
CA SER A 362 4.87 -4.97 -2.88
C SER A 362 3.84 -4.75 -4.01
N LEU A 363 3.99 -5.44 -5.15
CA LEU A 363 2.97 -5.43 -6.21
C LEU A 363 1.63 -6.00 -5.73
N LEU A 364 1.66 -7.16 -5.07
CA LEU A 364 0.47 -7.81 -4.52
C LEU A 364 -0.21 -6.93 -3.46
N SER A 365 0.58 -6.30 -2.57
CA SER A 365 0.06 -5.35 -1.59
C SER A 365 -0.61 -4.14 -2.26
N LEU A 366 0.01 -3.58 -3.31
CA LEU A 366 -0.57 -2.46 -4.06
C LEU A 366 -1.89 -2.84 -4.73
N TYR A 367 -1.94 -4.01 -5.39
CA TYR A 367 -3.16 -4.50 -6.01
C TYR A 367 -4.25 -4.74 -4.96
N THR A 368 -3.89 -5.28 -3.80
CA THR A 368 -4.82 -5.51 -2.69
C THR A 368 -5.38 -4.21 -2.13
N LEU A 369 -4.55 -3.17 -2.00
CA LEU A 369 -5.02 -1.84 -1.61
C LEU A 369 -6.05 -1.30 -2.61
N TYR A 370 -5.82 -1.45 -3.91
CA TYR A 370 -6.79 -1.01 -4.91
C TYR A 370 -8.06 -1.88 -4.93
N MET A 371 -7.94 -3.20 -4.74
CA MET A 371 -9.07 -4.09 -4.54
C MET A 371 -9.92 -3.64 -3.34
N LEU A 372 -9.28 -3.30 -2.21
CA LEU A 372 -9.94 -2.80 -1.02
C LEU A 372 -10.65 -1.47 -1.28
N ILE A 373 -10.00 -0.51 -1.94
CA ILE A 373 -10.60 0.80 -2.26
C ILE A 373 -11.83 0.62 -3.16
N GLU A 374 -11.72 -0.18 -4.22
CA GLU A 374 -12.83 -0.48 -5.13
C GLU A 374 -14.01 -1.11 -4.38
N GLU A 375 -13.72 -2.09 -3.53
CA GLU A 375 -14.73 -2.80 -2.76
C GLU A 375 -15.41 -1.87 -1.73
N CYS A 376 -14.64 -1.00 -1.08
CA CYS A 376 -15.17 0.03 -0.19
C CYS A 376 -16.12 0.99 -0.91
N TRP A 377 -15.77 1.45 -2.12
CA TRP A 377 -16.68 2.28 -2.93
C TRP A 377 -17.97 1.53 -3.29
N ARG A 378 -17.85 0.26 -3.69
CA ARG A 378 -18.99 -0.57 -4.09
C ARG A 378 -19.96 -0.81 -2.92
N ARG A 379 -19.44 -1.01 -1.72
CA ARG A 379 -20.22 -1.36 -0.52
C ARG A 379 -20.55 -0.19 0.41
N ARG A 380 -20.11 1.03 0.05
CA ARG A 380 -20.22 2.25 0.85
C ARG A 380 -19.56 2.12 2.23
N VAL A 381 -18.34 1.60 2.25
CA VAL A 381 -17.52 1.50 3.45
C VAL A 381 -16.69 2.75 3.62
N LEU A 382 -16.71 3.31 4.84
CA LEU A 382 -15.79 4.35 5.26
C LEU A 382 -14.45 3.71 5.61
N LEU A 383 -13.49 3.78 4.69
CA LEU A 383 -12.11 3.36 4.89
C LEU A 383 -11.29 4.51 5.50
N ILE A 384 -10.72 4.29 6.67
CA ILE A 384 -9.95 5.29 7.42
C ILE A 384 -8.56 4.74 7.70
N GLY A 385 -7.54 5.48 7.29
CA GLY A 385 -6.17 5.27 7.73
C GLY A 385 -5.88 6.05 9.01
N LEU A 386 -5.34 5.37 10.00
CA LEU A 386 -4.87 5.97 11.24
C LEU A 386 -3.35 6.17 11.12
N ALA A 387 -2.91 7.41 11.21
CA ALA A 387 -1.49 7.73 11.33
C ALA A 387 -1.23 8.05 12.81
N LYS A 388 -0.53 7.15 13.50
CA LYS A 388 -0.04 7.40 14.86
C LYS A 388 1.32 8.08 14.76
N ASP A 389 1.53 9.15 15.52
CA ASP A 389 2.87 9.62 15.82
C ASP A 389 3.51 8.61 16.79
N THR A 390 4.47 7.83 16.31
CA THR A 390 5.18 6.82 17.12
C THR A 390 6.03 7.42 18.24
N THR A 391 6.13 8.75 18.32
CA THR A 391 6.75 9.50 19.41
C THR A 391 5.79 9.98 20.49
N ALA A 392 4.47 9.92 20.26
CA ALA A 392 3.46 10.19 21.27
C ALA A 392 3.34 8.96 22.19
N ARG A 393 4.13 8.93 23.26
CA ARG A 393 3.92 8.00 24.38
C ARG A 393 2.73 8.50 25.19
N ASP A 394 1.79 7.61 25.49
CA ASP A 394 0.73 7.80 26.49
C ASP A 394 1.28 8.12 27.88
#